data_AF-B8C705-F1
#
_entry.id   AF-B8C705-F1
#
_cell.length_a   1.000
_cell.length_b   1.000
_cell.length_c   1.000
_cell.angle_alpha   90.00
_cell.angle_beta   90.00
_cell.angle_gamma   90.00
#
_symmetry.space_group_name_H-M   'P 1'
#
loop_
_entity.id
_entity.type
_entity.pdbx_description
1 polymer ?
#
loop_
_entity_poly.entity_id
_entity_poly.type
_entity_poly.pdbx_seq_one_letter_code
_entity_poly.pdbx_strand_id
1 'polypeptide(L)'
;MTWQSLSFSRSLFSGVEEVDRLIDSQRRFTAMLADGDVFYSRTDLRVFIDKCRNEARDKILSLYSEIQNEDHDASQDLVLHAAARLKISALNLGQLIKDYPDLVRLQYPNGSNGSLPLHFAAAAVGSDHLARLEPLLTAYPDAIKCLDVHGMIPMQIALINGAQIEVMKVLVDSFGPALKYPVLPRTPVPQELVPLVGLLPFHIASCRSYSLDVIYQVLVECPDCVVIASKR
;
A
#
# COMPACT_ATOMS: atom_id res chain seq x y z
N MET A 1 -14.77 -19.11 10.97
CA MET A 1 -13.30 -19.11 11.13
C MET A 1 -12.87 -20.51 11.54
N THR A 2 -12.03 -21.17 10.75
CA THR A 2 -11.51 -22.53 11.02
C THR A 2 -10.19 -22.46 11.79
N TRP A 3 -9.83 -23.49 12.55
CA TRP A 3 -8.55 -23.54 13.29
C TRP A 3 -7.31 -23.27 12.41
N GLN A 4 -7.34 -23.71 11.16
CA GLN A 4 -6.30 -23.45 10.16
C GLN A 4 -6.19 -21.96 9.79
N SER A 5 -7.31 -21.23 9.70
CA SER A 5 -7.30 -19.78 9.46
C SER A 5 -6.72 -18.98 10.65
N LEU A 6 -6.88 -19.48 11.88
CA LEU A 6 -6.33 -18.88 13.09
C LEU A 6 -4.85 -19.19 13.30
N SER A 7 -4.37 -20.38 12.92
CA SER A 7 -2.94 -20.69 12.96
C SER A 7 -2.17 -19.92 11.90
N PHE A 8 -2.74 -19.79 10.70
CA PHE A 8 -2.15 -19.01 9.60
C PHE A 8 -2.03 -17.53 9.97
N SER A 9 -3.09 -16.93 10.52
CA SER A 9 -3.05 -15.52 10.93
C SER A 9 -2.05 -15.25 12.06
N ARG A 10 -1.89 -16.19 13.01
CA ARG A 10 -0.87 -16.11 14.06
C ARG A 10 0.55 -16.22 13.50
N SER A 11 0.78 -17.17 12.59
CA SER A 11 2.07 -17.33 11.92
C SER A 11 2.47 -16.06 11.17
N LEU A 12 1.54 -15.52 10.38
CA LEU A 12 1.74 -14.29 9.63
C LEU A 12 2.06 -13.10 10.54
N PHE A 13 1.29 -12.95 11.64
CA PHE A 13 1.53 -11.90 12.63
C PHE A 13 2.92 -12.01 13.26
N SER A 14 3.33 -13.22 13.67
CA SER A 14 4.66 -13.44 14.23
C SER A 14 5.79 -13.16 13.22
N GLY A 15 5.55 -13.44 11.93
CA GLY A 15 6.49 -13.14 10.86
C GLY A 15 6.66 -11.63 10.64
N VAL A 16 5.56 -10.87 10.67
CA VAL A 16 5.60 -9.40 10.57
C VAL A 16 6.36 -8.79 11.76
N GLU A 17 6.16 -9.27 12.99
CA GLU A 17 6.91 -8.82 14.16
C GLU A 17 8.42 -9.13 14.04
N GLU A 18 8.79 -10.25 13.43
CA GLU A 18 10.19 -10.57 13.15
C GLU A 18 10.81 -9.61 12.13
N VAL A 19 10.11 -9.32 11.04
CA VAL A 19 10.52 -8.31 10.06
C VAL A 19 10.73 -6.96 10.74
N ASP A 20 9.80 -6.54 11.59
CA ASP A 20 9.90 -5.27 12.29
C ASP A 20 11.15 -5.20 13.19
N ARG A 21 11.47 -6.29 13.90
CA ARG A 21 12.68 -6.39 14.73
C ARG A 21 13.97 -6.37 13.92
N LEU A 22 13.99 -6.97 12.73
CA LEU A 22 15.16 -6.96 11.84
C LEU A 22 15.44 -5.55 11.34
N ILE A 23 14.41 -4.83 10.88
CA ILE A 23 14.55 -3.46 10.38
C ILE A 23 14.90 -2.48 11.53
N ASP A 24 14.35 -2.68 12.72
CA ASP A 24 14.76 -1.94 13.93
C ASP A 24 16.24 -2.14 14.25
N SER A 25 16.72 -3.39 14.18
CA SER A 25 18.13 -3.72 14.41
C SER A 25 19.04 -3.07 13.37
N GLN A 26 18.65 -3.13 12.09
CA GLN A 26 19.35 -2.44 11.00
C GLN A 26 19.48 -0.94 11.29
N ARG A 27 18.40 -0.26 11.72
CA ARG A 27 18.45 1.16 12.07
C ARG A 27 19.36 1.45 13.25
N ARG A 28 19.35 0.61 14.29
CA ARG A 28 20.24 0.75 15.44
C ARG A 28 21.71 0.63 15.03
N PHE A 29 22.05 -0.37 14.22
CA PHE A 29 23.42 -0.52 13.71
C PHE A 29 23.82 0.64 12.79
N THR A 30 22.88 1.18 12.01
CA THR A 30 23.11 2.36 11.17
C THR A 30 23.38 3.60 12.03
N ALA A 31 22.62 3.80 13.10
CA ALA A 31 22.84 4.89 14.05
C ALA A 31 24.17 4.76 14.76
N MET A 32 24.54 3.54 15.20
CA MET A 32 25.86 3.26 15.75
C MET A 32 26.94 3.61 14.71
N LEU A 33 26.84 3.14 13.46
CA LEU A 33 27.83 3.42 12.42
C LEU A 33 28.00 4.92 12.11
N ALA A 34 26.95 5.72 12.31
CA ALA A 34 26.98 7.18 12.13
C ALA A 34 27.70 7.91 13.28
N ASP A 35 27.83 7.29 14.44
CA ASP A 35 28.55 7.86 15.58
C ASP A 35 30.07 7.88 15.30
N GLY A 36 30.74 8.93 15.75
CA GLY A 36 32.18 9.12 15.60
C GLY A 36 32.98 8.22 16.54
N ASP A 37 32.46 8.00 17.76
CA ASP A 37 33.17 7.37 18.88
C ASP A 37 32.81 5.89 19.06
N VAL A 38 32.61 5.21 17.93
CA VAL A 38 32.13 3.83 17.91
C VAL A 38 33.25 2.86 18.29
N PHE A 39 33.07 2.18 19.42
CA PHE A 39 33.98 1.11 19.87
C PHE A 39 33.98 -0.13 18.96
N TYR A 40 32.98 -0.26 18.09
CA TYR A 40 32.82 -1.39 17.17
C TYR A 40 33.53 -1.15 15.83
N SER A 41 33.96 -2.25 15.19
CA SER A 41 34.45 -2.22 13.81
C SER A 41 33.37 -1.68 12.87
N ARG A 42 33.69 -0.61 12.13
CA ARG A 42 32.80 -0.04 11.10
C ARG A 42 32.48 -1.05 10.00
N THR A 43 33.41 -1.95 9.71
CA THR A 43 33.22 -3.03 8.74
C THR A 43 32.19 -4.03 9.24
N ASP A 44 32.28 -4.44 10.51
CA ASP A 44 31.35 -5.42 11.09
C ASP A 44 29.94 -4.83 11.20
N LEU A 45 29.83 -3.55 11.58
CA LEU A 45 28.54 -2.85 11.59
C LEU A 45 27.89 -2.81 10.21
N ARG A 46 28.65 -2.56 9.14
CA ARG A 46 28.12 -2.63 7.76
C ARG A 46 27.62 -4.03 7.42
N VAL A 47 28.39 -5.06 7.77
CA VAL A 47 27.98 -6.46 7.57
C VAL A 47 26.68 -6.78 8.31
N PHE A 48 26.52 -6.30 9.55
CA PHE A 48 25.28 -6.51 10.30
C PHE A 48 24.09 -5.73 9.72
N ILE A 49 24.30 -4.51 9.25
CA ILE A 49 23.27 -3.72 8.55
C ILE A 49 22.78 -4.48 7.30
N ASP A 50 23.71 -4.92 6.45
CA ASP A 50 23.38 -5.63 5.21
C ASP A 50 22.70 -6.97 5.50
N LYS A 51 23.15 -7.68 6.54
CA LYS A 51 22.53 -8.92 7.00
C LYS A 51 21.08 -8.69 7.43
N CYS A 52 20.82 -7.74 8.33
CA CYS A 52 19.46 -7.43 8.77
C CYS A 52 18.56 -6.99 7.61
N ARG A 53 19.08 -6.18 6.67
CA ARG A 53 18.35 -5.73 5.48
C ARG A 53 17.95 -6.90 4.59
N ASN A 54 18.88 -7.80 4.29
CA ASN A 54 18.64 -8.96 3.43
C ASN A 54 17.68 -9.96 4.09
N GLU A 55 17.89 -10.28 5.37
CA GLU A 55 17.00 -11.17 6.12
C GLU A 55 15.58 -10.61 6.20
N ALA A 56 15.42 -9.30 6.44
CA ALA A 56 14.12 -8.67 6.46
C ALA A 56 13.43 -8.75 5.09
N ARG A 57 14.15 -8.47 4.01
CA ARG A 57 13.63 -8.58 2.63
C ARG A 57 13.17 -10.00 2.33
N ASP A 58 14.04 -10.97 2.55
CA ASP A 58 13.76 -12.37 2.20
C ASP A 58 12.58 -12.92 3.01
N LYS A 59 12.46 -12.51 4.28
CA LYS A 59 11.30 -12.83 5.13
C LYS A 59 10.02 -12.18 4.63
N ILE A 60 10.04 -10.90 4.27
CA ILE A 60 8.89 -10.20 3.68
C ILE A 60 8.37 -10.93 2.44
N LEU A 61 9.28 -11.32 1.54
CA LEU A 61 8.93 -12.02 0.31
C LEU A 61 8.37 -13.42 0.59
N SER A 62 8.98 -14.17 1.52
CA SER A 62 8.48 -15.48 1.96
C SER A 62 7.05 -15.39 2.53
N LEU A 63 6.78 -14.42 3.41
CA LEU A 63 5.44 -14.22 3.98
C LEU A 63 4.44 -13.80 2.92
N TYR A 64 4.88 -13.04 1.91
CA TYR A 64 4.02 -12.62 0.82
C TYR A 64 3.66 -13.76 -0.12
N SER A 65 4.60 -14.66 -0.47
CA SER A 65 4.30 -15.87 -1.24
C SER A 65 3.32 -16.80 -0.52
N GLU A 66 3.43 -16.90 0.81
CA GLU A 66 2.46 -17.66 1.63
C GLU A 66 1.04 -17.09 1.53
N ILE A 67 0.88 -15.76 1.40
CA ILE A 67 -0.44 -15.13 1.22
C ILE A 67 -0.99 -15.37 -0.17
N GLN A 68 -0.16 -15.31 -1.21
CA GLN A 68 -0.62 -15.42 -2.59
C GLN A 68 -1.04 -16.85 -2.96
N ASN A 69 -0.66 -17.88 -2.20
CA ASN A 69 -0.93 -19.30 -2.50
C ASN A 69 -0.52 -19.69 -3.95
N GLU A 70 0.45 -18.98 -4.52
CA GLU A 70 0.95 -19.16 -5.88
C GLU A 70 2.45 -19.42 -5.80
N ASP A 71 2.92 -20.46 -6.49
CA ASP A 71 4.35 -20.73 -6.75
C ASP A 71 4.90 -19.76 -7.81
N HIS A 72 4.51 -18.49 -7.76
CA HIS A 72 5.13 -17.48 -8.57
C HIS A 72 6.49 -17.14 -7.98
N ASP A 73 7.50 -17.13 -8.84
CA ASP A 73 8.84 -16.60 -8.55
C ASP A 73 8.66 -15.12 -8.20
N ALA A 74 8.38 -14.85 -6.93
CA ALA A 74 8.19 -13.50 -6.43
C ALA A 74 9.50 -12.79 -6.71
N SER A 75 9.50 -11.94 -7.76
CA SER A 75 10.72 -11.25 -8.14
C SER A 75 11.23 -10.51 -6.90
N GLN A 76 12.53 -10.61 -6.63
CA GLN A 76 13.15 -10.02 -5.44
C GLN A 76 12.84 -8.52 -5.28
N ASP A 77 12.44 -7.90 -6.39
CA ASP A 77 12.11 -6.50 -6.54
C ASP A 77 10.69 -6.12 -6.02
N LEU A 78 9.85 -7.08 -5.62
CA LEU A 78 8.48 -6.82 -5.11
C LEU A 78 8.41 -6.55 -3.60
N VAL A 79 9.54 -6.33 -2.94
CA VAL A 79 9.61 -6.12 -1.48
C VAL A 79 8.69 -5.01 -0.99
N LEU A 80 8.52 -3.92 -1.75
CA LEU A 80 7.65 -2.81 -1.35
C LEU A 80 6.16 -3.13 -1.53
N HIS A 81 5.79 -3.87 -2.58
CA HIS A 81 4.41 -4.37 -2.76
C HIS A 81 4.04 -5.35 -1.64
N ALA A 82 4.95 -6.27 -1.34
CA ALA A 82 4.82 -7.22 -0.26
C ALA A 82 4.68 -6.51 1.10
N ALA A 83 5.57 -5.55 1.40
CA ALA A 83 5.51 -4.78 2.64
C ALA A 83 4.18 -3.99 2.78
N ALA A 84 3.71 -3.38 1.70
CA ALA A 84 2.42 -2.66 1.69
C ALA A 84 1.23 -3.62 1.94
N ARG A 85 1.22 -4.80 1.30
CA ARG A 85 0.20 -5.84 1.49
C ARG A 85 0.20 -6.40 2.91
N LEU A 86 1.39 -6.68 3.45
CA LEU A 86 1.61 -7.23 4.80
C LEU A 86 1.33 -6.20 5.90
N LYS A 87 1.11 -4.93 5.53
CA LYS A 87 0.88 -3.83 6.45
C LYS A 87 2.03 -3.61 7.43
N ILE A 88 3.27 -3.77 6.95
CA ILE A 88 4.48 -3.40 7.69
C ILE A 88 4.35 -1.96 8.20
N SER A 89 4.85 -1.68 9.40
CA SER A 89 4.71 -0.38 10.04
C SER A 89 5.22 0.77 9.15
N ALA A 90 4.62 1.95 9.28
CA ALA A 90 4.98 3.12 8.47
C ALA A 90 6.49 3.46 8.54
N LEU A 91 7.07 3.35 9.73
CA LEU A 91 8.49 3.60 9.97
C LEU A 91 9.37 2.59 9.23
N ASN A 92 9.01 1.30 9.26
CA ASN A 92 9.73 0.25 8.57
C ASN A 92 9.55 0.30 7.05
N LEU A 93 8.35 0.62 6.58
CA LEU A 93 8.11 0.90 5.18
C LEU A 93 8.96 2.08 4.68
N GLY A 94 9.05 3.16 5.46
CA GLY A 94 9.94 4.27 5.16
C GLY A 94 11.42 3.89 5.09
N GLN A 95 11.87 2.96 5.94
CA GLN A 95 13.24 2.42 5.87
C GLN A 95 13.45 1.56 4.62
N LEU A 96 12.50 0.68 4.29
CA LEU A 96 12.57 -0.13 3.07
C LEU A 96 12.61 0.74 1.81
N ILE A 97 11.85 1.83 1.76
CA ILE A 97 11.91 2.79 0.65
C ILE A 97 13.29 3.44 0.54
N LYS A 98 13.95 3.74 1.66
CA LYS A 98 15.33 4.27 1.64
C LYS A 98 16.34 3.24 1.16
N ASP A 99 16.14 1.98 1.50
CA ASP A 99 17.02 0.88 1.09
C ASP A 99 16.82 0.50 -0.38
N TYR A 100 15.60 0.65 -0.89
CA TYR A 100 15.19 0.26 -2.24
C TYR A 100 14.41 1.38 -2.97
N PRO A 101 15.02 2.54 -3.22
CA PRO A 101 14.30 3.72 -3.72
C PRO A 101 13.70 3.53 -5.11
N ASP A 102 14.35 2.76 -5.98
CA ASP A 102 13.89 2.55 -7.36
C ASP A 102 12.62 1.69 -7.43
N LEU A 103 12.39 0.84 -6.42
CA LEU A 103 11.28 -0.11 -6.39
C LEU A 103 9.92 0.56 -6.12
N VAL A 104 9.91 1.82 -5.66
CA VAL A 104 8.64 2.56 -5.45
C VAL A 104 7.87 2.78 -6.76
N ARG A 105 8.60 2.79 -7.88
CA ARG A 105 8.06 2.96 -9.25
C ARG A 105 7.80 1.63 -9.95
N LEU A 106 8.22 0.52 -9.34
CA LEU A 106 8.08 -0.79 -9.95
C LEU A 106 6.60 -1.19 -9.99
N GLN A 107 6.16 -1.58 -11.17
CA GLN A 107 4.83 -2.10 -11.39
C GLN A 107 4.83 -3.61 -11.16
N TYR A 108 3.87 -4.10 -10.36
CA TYR A 108 3.71 -5.53 -10.11
C TYR A 108 3.42 -6.27 -11.44
N PRO A 109 4.16 -7.33 -11.81
CA PRO A 109 4.15 -7.87 -13.18
C PRO A 109 2.96 -8.80 -13.47
N ASN A 110 1.72 -8.31 -13.30
CA ASN A 110 0.48 -9.09 -13.52
C ASN A 110 -0.40 -8.59 -14.69
N GLY A 111 0.17 -7.88 -15.66
CA GLY A 111 -0.57 -7.41 -16.83
C GLY A 111 0.14 -6.32 -17.62
N SER A 112 -0.56 -5.68 -18.56
CA SER A 112 -0.02 -4.60 -19.41
C SER A 112 0.23 -3.28 -18.66
N ASN A 113 -0.41 -3.09 -17.52
CA ASN A 113 -0.07 -2.09 -16.50
C ASN A 113 -0.07 -2.82 -15.16
N GLY A 114 1.02 -2.71 -14.40
CA GLY A 114 1.11 -3.35 -13.09
C GLY A 114 0.79 -2.40 -11.94
N SER A 115 0.36 -2.96 -10.83
CA SER A 115 0.06 -2.20 -9.62
C SER A 115 1.35 -1.72 -8.95
N LEU A 116 1.51 -0.41 -8.74
CA LEU A 116 2.53 0.18 -7.85
C LEU A 116 2.31 -0.19 -6.36
N PRO A 117 3.34 -0.10 -5.49
CA PRO A 117 3.20 -0.31 -4.04
C PRO A 117 2.12 0.57 -3.40
N LEU A 118 1.93 1.79 -3.92
CA LEU A 118 0.88 2.70 -3.45
C LEU A 118 -0.54 2.12 -3.62
N HIS A 119 -0.82 1.36 -4.69
CA HIS A 119 -2.13 0.72 -4.87
C HIS A 119 -2.39 -0.34 -3.80
N PHE A 120 -1.36 -1.12 -3.44
CA PHE A 120 -1.44 -2.10 -2.36
C PHE A 120 -1.65 -1.42 -1.00
N ALA A 121 -0.97 -0.30 -0.75
CA ALA A 121 -1.16 0.47 0.47
C ALA A 121 -2.57 1.07 0.55
N ALA A 122 -3.08 1.63 -0.56
CA ALA A 122 -4.42 2.22 -0.66
C ALA A 122 -5.55 1.21 -0.47
N ALA A 123 -5.33 -0.07 -0.82
CA ALA A 123 -6.29 -1.14 -0.56
C ALA A 123 -6.38 -1.54 0.91
N ALA A 124 -5.49 -1.03 1.77
CA ALA A 124 -5.51 -1.36 3.18
C ALA A 124 -6.65 -0.64 3.92
N VAL A 125 -6.91 -1.10 5.15
CA VAL A 125 -7.83 -0.48 6.11
C VAL A 125 -7.25 -0.64 7.52
N GLY A 126 -7.66 0.23 8.44
CA GLY A 126 -7.21 0.28 9.83
C GLY A 126 -6.72 1.67 10.25
N SER A 127 -6.46 1.86 11.55
CA SER A 127 -5.98 3.13 12.14
C SER A 127 -4.67 3.62 11.50
N ASP A 128 -3.78 2.68 11.15
CA ASP A 128 -2.45 3.01 10.66
C ASP A 128 -2.42 3.11 9.12
N HIS A 129 -3.59 3.17 8.47
CA HIS A 129 -3.68 3.22 7.02
C HIS A 129 -3.01 4.50 6.48
N LEU A 130 -3.37 5.67 7.02
CA LEU A 130 -2.78 6.95 6.58
C LEU A 130 -1.26 6.93 6.74
N ALA A 131 -0.77 6.56 7.92
CA ALA A 131 0.66 6.54 8.24
C ALA A 131 1.45 5.64 7.28
N ARG A 132 0.88 4.51 6.82
CA ARG A 132 1.55 3.62 5.85
C ARG A 132 1.47 4.13 4.40
N LEU A 133 0.53 5.01 4.11
CA LEU A 133 0.33 5.57 2.77
C LEU A 133 1.27 6.76 2.51
N GLU A 134 1.53 7.59 3.53
CA GLU A 134 2.37 8.80 3.46
C GLU A 134 3.81 8.58 2.97
N PRO A 135 4.58 7.55 3.43
CA PRO A 135 5.94 7.32 2.95
C PRO A 135 6.00 7.05 1.45
N LEU A 136 5.01 6.34 0.91
CA LEU A 136 4.93 6.01 -0.51
C LEU A 136 4.52 7.24 -1.35
N LEU A 137 3.56 8.04 -0.87
CA LEU A 137 3.22 9.32 -1.51
C LEU A 137 4.41 10.28 -1.53
N THR A 138 5.16 10.35 -0.43
CA THR A 138 6.33 11.23 -0.33
C THR A 138 7.44 10.79 -1.29
N ALA A 139 7.69 9.49 -1.39
CA ALA A 139 8.74 8.94 -2.24
C ALA A 139 8.40 9.00 -3.74
N TYR A 140 7.12 8.86 -4.09
CA TYR A 140 6.67 8.97 -5.49
C TYR A 140 5.27 9.62 -5.62
N PRO A 141 5.17 10.95 -5.58
CA PRO A 141 3.90 11.67 -5.60
C PRO A 141 3.04 11.40 -6.83
N ASP A 142 3.66 11.24 -8.01
CA ASP A 142 2.93 11.01 -9.26
C ASP A 142 2.23 9.64 -9.32
N ALA A 143 2.56 8.72 -8.41
CA ALA A 143 1.85 7.44 -8.27
C ALA A 143 0.35 7.61 -8.03
N ILE A 144 -0.09 8.75 -7.47
CA ILE A 144 -1.51 9.06 -7.24
C ILE A 144 -2.35 9.09 -8.53
N LYS A 145 -1.70 9.31 -9.69
CA LYS A 145 -2.33 9.38 -11.01
C LYS A 145 -2.17 8.07 -11.81
N CYS A 146 -1.32 7.17 -11.35
CA CYS A 146 -1.07 5.92 -12.05
C CYS A 146 -2.27 4.99 -11.95
N LEU A 147 -2.50 4.24 -13.02
CA LEU A 147 -3.53 3.21 -13.06
C LEU A 147 -2.91 1.86 -12.73
N ASP A 148 -3.59 1.09 -11.89
CA ASP A 148 -3.25 -0.29 -11.57
C ASP A 148 -3.63 -1.26 -12.71
N VAL A 149 -3.50 -2.57 -12.45
CA VAL A 149 -3.87 -3.64 -13.40
C VAL A 149 -5.35 -3.62 -13.79
N HIS A 150 -6.21 -3.13 -12.90
CA HIS A 150 -7.63 -2.98 -13.15
C HIS A 150 -7.98 -1.63 -13.76
N GLY A 151 -7.02 -0.74 -14.02
CA GLY A 151 -7.32 0.59 -14.55
C GLY A 151 -7.85 1.56 -13.48
N MET A 152 -7.53 1.32 -12.21
CA MET A 152 -7.96 2.16 -11.09
C MET A 152 -6.78 2.96 -10.52
N ILE A 153 -7.06 4.19 -10.09
CA ILE A 153 -6.12 5.01 -9.32
C ILE A 153 -6.18 4.68 -7.82
N PRO A 154 -5.15 4.99 -7.01
CA PRO A 154 -5.14 4.71 -5.57
C PRO A 154 -6.36 5.25 -4.81
N MET A 155 -6.88 6.44 -5.16
CA MET A 155 -8.08 7.00 -4.53
C MET A 155 -9.32 6.12 -4.73
N GLN A 156 -9.54 5.58 -5.93
CA GLN A 156 -10.67 4.70 -6.21
C GLN A 156 -10.54 3.39 -5.42
N ILE A 157 -9.32 2.83 -5.35
CA ILE A 157 -9.04 1.62 -4.57
C ILE A 157 -9.35 1.85 -3.08
N ALA A 158 -8.83 2.94 -2.50
CA ALA A 158 -9.09 3.32 -1.11
C ALA A 158 -10.59 3.49 -0.85
N LEU A 159 -11.29 4.16 -1.76
CA LEU A 159 -12.72 4.40 -1.64
C LEU A 159 -13.52 3.08 -1.69
N ILE A 160 -13.20 2.20 -2.62
CA ILE A 160 -13.82 0.88 -2.77
C ILE A 160 -13.50 -0.01 -1.56
N ASN A 161 -12.38 0.15 -0.89
CA ASN A 161 -12.03 -0.65 0.30
C ASN A 161 -12.57 -0.08 1.62
N GLY A 162 -13.19 1.11 1.62
CA GLY A 162 -13.72 1.71 2.85
C GLY A 162 -12.64 2.44 3.66
N ALA A 163 -11.73 3.16 3.00
CA ALA A 163 -10.68 3.91 3.67
C ALA A 163 -11.23 4.97 4.65
N GLN A 164 -10.43 5.30 5.67
CA GLN A 164 -10.82 6.32 6.65
C GLN A 164 -10.81 7.72 6.04
N ILE A 165 -11.52 8.66 6.67
CA ILE A 165 -11.67 10.03 6.17
C ILE A 165 -10.32 10.73 6.01
N GLU A 166 -9.38 10.51 6.92
CA GLU A 166 -8.06 11.13 6.89
C GLU A 166 -7.27 10.69 5.65
N VAL A 167 -7.40 9.41 5.27
CA VAL A 167 -6.82 8.89 4.03
C VAL A 167 -7.49 9.53 2.81
N MET A 168 -8.82 9.60 2.81
CA MET A 168 -9.55 10.21 1.70
C MET A 168 -9.22 11.69 1.53
N LYS A 169 -9.05 12.45 2.62
CA LYS A 169 -8.59 13.85 2.59
C LYS A 169 -7.25 13.97 1.90
N VAL A 170 -6.25 13.20 2.33
CA VAL A 170 -4.91 13.25 1.71
C VAL A 170 -4.94 12.87 0.24
N LEU A 171 -5.72 11.86 -0.17
CA LEU A 171 -5.82 11.46 -1.58
C LEU A 171 -6.55 12.50 -2.44
N VAL A 172 -7.60 13.15 -1.90
CA VAL A 172 -8.32 14.23 -2.58
C VAL A 172 -7.47 15.49 -2.67
N ASP A 173 -6.77 15.88 -1.61
CA ASP A 173 -5.85 17.02 -1.62
C ASP A 173 -4.69 16.80 -2.61
N SER A 174 -4.25 15.54 -2.75
CA SER A 174 -3.19 15.16 -3.70
C SER A 174 -3.67 15.17 -5.16
N PHE A 175 -4.93 14.78 -5.42
CA PHE A 175 -5.46 14.69 -6.78
C PHE A 175 -6.99 14.80 -6.87
N GLY A 176 -7.54 15.96 -6.49
CA GLY A 176 -8.99 16.24 -6.51
C GLY A 176 -9.73 15.98 -7.82
N PRO A 177 -9.15 16.21 -9.03
CA PRO A 177 -9.82 15.91 -10.30
C PRO A 177 -10.30 14.46 -10.43
N ALA A 178 -9.68 13.53 -9.71
CA ALA A 178 -10.09 12.12 -9.63
C ALA A 178 -11.55 11.91 -9.22
N LEU A 179 -12.14 12.84 -8.46
CA LEU A 179 -13.54 12.76 -8.01
C LEU A 179 -14.55 12.75 -9.16
N LYS A 180 -14.12 13.20 -10.35
CA LYS A 180 -14.93 13.23 -11.57
C LYS A 180 -14.73 11.98 -12.44
N TYR A 181 -13.78 11.12 -12.11
CA TYR A 181 -13.47 9.94 -12.91
C TYR A 181 -14.37 8.77 -12.51
N PRO A 182 -15.26 8.30 -13.40
CA PRO A 182 -16.03 7.11 -13.14
C PRO A 182 -15.10 5.90 -13.03
N VAL A 183 -15.50 4.91 -12.23
CA VAL A 183 -14.81 3.63 -12.17
C VAL A 183 -15.03 2.91 -13.51
N LEU A 184 -13.96 2.80 -14.29
CA LEU A 184 -13.96 2.15 -15.60
C LEU A 184 -12.84 1.10 -15.63
N PRO A 185 -13.06 -0.07 -15.03
CA PRO A 185 -12.03 -1.08 -14.94
C PRO A 185 -11.66 -1.64 -16.31
N ARG A 186 -10.42 -2.10 -16.46
CA ARG A 186 -9.96 -2.81 -17.66
C ARG A 186 -10.70 -4.13 -17.82
N THR A 187 -10.90 -4.53 -19.07
CA THR A 187 -11.50 -5.82 -19.41
C THR A 187 -10.46 -6.95 -19.38
N PRO A 188 -10.79 -8.14 -18.87
CA PRO A 188 -12.08 -8.52 -18.30
C PRO A 188 -12.30 -7.88 -16.91
N VAL A 189 -13.51 -7.35 -16.69
CA VAL A 189 -13.84 -6.70 -15.41
C VAL A 189 -14.02 -7.78 -14.34
N PRO A 190 -13.32 -7.71 -13.19
CA PRO A 190 -13.56 -8.60 -12.06
C PRO A 190 -15.03 -8.55 -11.62
N GLN A 191 -15.63 -9.70 -11.29
CA GLN A 191 -17.06 -9.79 -10.94
C GLN A 191 -17.47 -8.83 -9.80
N GLU A 192 -16.56 -8.60 -8.84
CA GLU A 192 -16.73 -7.68 -7.72
C GLU A 192 -16.81 -6.20 -8.12
N LEU A 193 -16.19 -5.82 -9.25
CA LEU A 193 -16.19 -4.45 -9.76
C LEU A 193 -17.34 -4.18 -10.72
N VAL A 194 -18.02 -5.21 -11.23
CA VAL A 194 -19.15 -5.07 -12.16
C VAL A 194 -20.23 -4.10 -11.65
N PRO A 195 -20.67 -4.14 -10.38
CA PRO A 195 -21.68 -3.20 -9.88
C PRO A 195 -21.17 -1.76 -9.77
N LEU A 196 -19.86 -1.57 -9.79
CA LEU A 196 -19.20 -0.27 -9.61
C LEU A 196 -18.88 0.41 -10.94
N VAL A 197 -19.02 -0.29 -12.07
CA VAL A 197 -18.71 0.25 -13.39
C VAL A 197 -19.58 1.48 -13.67
N GLY A 198 -18.96 2.57 -14.09
CA GLY A 198 -19.63 3.84 -14.39
C GLY A 198 -19.98 4.68 -13.17
N LEU A 199 -19.78 4.16 -11.95
CA LEU A 199 -20.01 4.93 -10.73
C LEU A 199 -18.90 5.96 -10.50
N LEU A 200 -19.31 7.19 -10.24
CA LEU A 200 -18.44 8.21 -9.65
C LEU A 200 -18.08 7.88 -8.19
N PRO A 201 -16.94 8.40 -7.69
CA PRO A 201 -16.58 8.35 -6.28
C PRO A 201 -17.72 8.71 -5.32
N PHE A 202 -18.55 9.71 -5.64
CA PHE A 202 -19.73 10.05 -4.84
C PHE A 202 -20.72 8.89 -4.64
N HIS A 203 -21.03 8.15 -5.70
CA HIS A 203 -21.94 7.00 -5.62
C HIS A 203 -21.35 5.89 -4.75
N ILE A 204 -20.04 5.64 -4.89
CA ILE A 204 -19.33 4.60 -4.12
C ILE A 204 -19.29 4.99 -2.63
N ALA A 205 -18.99 6.26 -2.33
CA ALA A 205 -19.01 6.78 -0.96
C ALA A 205 -20.39 6.59 -0.31
N SER A 206 -21.45 6.91 -1.07
CA SER A 206 -22.84 6.76 -0.62
C SER A 206 -23.23 5.30 -0.38
N CYS A 207 -22.75 4.36 -1.21
CA CYS A 207 -23.08 2.94 -1.10
C CYS A 207 -22.32 2.20 0.01
N ARG A 208 -21.19 2.72 0.48
CA ARG A 208 -20.31 2.04 1.46
C ARG A 208 -20.48 2.51 2.90
N SER A 209 -21.57 3.22 3.21
CA SER A 209 -21.84 3.77 4.55
C SER A 209 -20.69 4.64 5.08
N TYR A 210 -20.04 5.40 4.20
CA TYR A 210 -19.04 6.37 4.61
C TYR A 210 -19.64 7.39 5.58
N SER A 211 -18.81 7.96 6.46
CA SER A 211 -19.25 9.07 7.28
C SER A 211 -19.75 10.21 6.40
N LEU A 212 -20.76 10.95 6.89
CA LEU A 212 -21.29 12.12 6.19
C LEU A 212 -20.19 13.12 5.86
N ASP A 213 -19.11 13.15 6.64
CA ASP A 213 -17.94 14.00 6.41
C ASP A 213 -17.20 13.68 5.10
N VAL A 214 -17.04 12.39 4.73
CA VAL A 214 -16.42 12.01 3.44
C VAL A 214 -17.35 12.38 2.29
N ILE A 215 -18.64 12.14 2.44
CA ILE A 215 -19.64 12.52 1.43
C ILE A 215 -19.64 14.04 1.26
N TYR A 216 -19.62 14.80 2.35
CA TYR A 216 -19.54 16.26 2.34
C TYR A 216 -18.27 16.75 1.66
N GLN A 217 -17.11 16.17 1.97
CA GLN A 217 -15.86 16.54 1.30
C GLN A 217 -15.93 16.31 -0.22
N VAL A 218 -16.48 15.17 -0.66
CA VAL A 218 -16.67 14.89 -2.09
C VAL A 218 -17.61 15.91 -2.73
N LEU A 219 -18.67 16.33 -2.03
CA LEU A 219 -19.60 17.35 -2.51
C LEU A 219 -18.99 18.74 -2.59
N VAL A 220 -18.14 19.12 -1.63
CA VAL A 220 -17.43 20.40 -1.65
C VAL A 220 -16.51 20.49 -2.86
N GLU A 221 -15.75 19.43 -3.12
CA GLU A 221 -14.79 19.38 -4.23
C GLU A 221 -15.46 19.13 -5.59
N CYS A 222 -16.61 18.46 -5.61
CA CYS A 222 -17.37 18.17 -6.82
C CYS A 222 -18.89 18.27 -6.61
N PRO A 223 -19.49 19.48 -6.58
CA PRO A 223 -20.93 19.64 -6.37
C PRO A 223 -21.80 18.97 -7.44
N ASP A 224 -21.32 18.97 -8.69
CA ASP A 224 -22.06 18.44 -9.84
C ASP A 224 -22.23 16.91 -9.81
N CYS A 225 -21.50 16.20 -8.93
CA CYS A 225 -21.53 14.74 -8.88
C CYS A 225 -22.91 14.17 -8.50
N VAL A 226 -23.76 14.95 -7.83
CA VAL A 226 -25.13 14.57 -7.44
C VAL A 226 -26.08 14.52 -8.64
N VAL A 227 -25.83 15.36 -9.64
CA VAL A 227 -26.70 15.53 -10.81
C VAL A 227 -26.38 14.50 -11.90
N ILE A 228 -25.14 13.98 -11.90
CA ILE A 228 -24.69 12.98 -12.85
C ILE A 228 -25.30 11.63 -12.45
N ALA A 229 -26.47 11.32 -13.01
CA ALA A 229 -27.08 10.00 -12.90
C ALA A 229 -26.07 8.92 -13.36
N SER A 230 -25.85 7.88 -12.56
CA SER A 230 -25.08 6.72 -13.02
C SER A 230 -25.77 6.16 -14.25
N LYS A 231 -25.15 6.28 -15.43
CA LYS A 231 -25.63 5.60 -16.63
C LYS A 231 -25.45 4.10 -16.38
N ARG A 232 -26.53 3.43 -15.98
CA ARG A 232 -26.63 1.96 -15.95
C ARG A 232 -26.56 1.41 -17.36
#